data_AF-A0A3E1E1Q1-F1
#
_entry.id   AF-A0A3E1E1Q1-F1
#
_cell.length_a   1.000
_cell.length_b   1.000
_cell.length_c   1.000
_cell.angle_alpha   90.00
_cell.angle_beta   90.00
_cell.angle_gamma   90.00
#
_symmetry.space_group_name_H-M   'P 1'
#
loop_
_entity.id
_entity.type
_entity.pdbx_description
1 polymer ?
#
loop_
_entity_poly.entity_id
_entity_poly.type
_entity_poly.pdbx_seq_one_letter_code
_entity_poly.pdbx_strand_id
1 'polypeptide(L)'
;MPHYLKLGATPRKHHLKFPRDAAASFKGEGLHYEHVITTEGFDRAYSMLYHLKPPTRVKRVELVREFAPAPAAPLPLRHHHLKSFQLPRRGDPYTGRVPLMFNVDMTCSRCRP
;
A
#
# COMPACT_ATOMS: atom_id res chain seq x y z
N MET A 1 2.43 19.98 16.09
CA MET A 1 1.64 18.73 16.13
C MET A 1 1.32 18.32 14.71
N PRO A 2 1.39 17.03 14.32
CA PRO A 2 0.96 16.62 12.99
C PRO A 2 -0.52 16.97 12.81
N HIS A 3 -0.87 17.57 11.68
CA HIS A 3 -2.25 17.92 11.38
C HIS A 3 -3.03 16.64 11.09
N TYR A 4 -4.07 16.37 11.88
CA TYR A 4 -5.00 15.28 11.58
C TYR A 4 -5.79 15.64 10.31
N LEU A 5 -5.51 14.90 9.24
CA LEU A 5 -6.28 15.01 8.00
C LEU A 5 -7.53 14.15 8.11
N LYS A 6 -8.70 14.76 7.91
CA LYS A 6 -9.99 14.07 7.80
C LYS A 6 -10.44 14.11 6.34
N LEU A 7 -10.66 12.93 5.75
CA LEU A 7 -11.18 12.77 4.39
C LEU A 7 -12.48 11.95 4.42
N GLY A 8 -13.47 12.41 3.67
CA GLY A 8 -14.78 11.77 3.59
C GLY A 8 -15.60 11.88 4.88
N ALA A 9 -16.64 11.04 4.98
CA ALA A 9 -17.51 10.98 6.14
C ALA A 9 -16.85 10.17 7.26
N THR A 10 -16.63 10.80 8.41
CA THR A 10 -16.14 10.13 9.63
C THR A 10 -16.95 10.59 10.83
N PRO A 11 -17.18 9.73 11.84
CA PRO A 11 -17.97 10.07 13.01
C PRO A 11 -17.28 11.16 13.85
N ARG A 12 -18.05 11.74 14.78
CA ARG A 12 -17.57 12.78 15.70
C ARG A 12 -16.47 12.27 16.65
N LYS A 13 -16.51 10.97 17.00
CA LYS A 13 -15.56 10.28 17.87
C LYS A 13 -15.35 8.86 17.33
N HIS A 14 -14.16 8.31 17.56
CA HIS A 14 -13.85 6.88 17.34
C HIS A 14 -14.66 5.97 18.25
N HIS A 15 -14.77 4.69 17.87
CA HIS A 15 -15.47 3.66 18.63
C HIS A 15 -16.95 4.02 18.87
N LEU A 16 -17.55 4.66 17.88
CA LEU A 16 -18.95 5.04 17.87
C LEU A 16 -19.65 4.29 16.75
N LYS A 17 -20.91 3.88 16.98
CA LYS A 17 -21.74 3.29 15.92
C LYS A 17 -21.87 4.30 14.79
N PHE A 18 -21.25 4.02 13.65
CA PHE A 18 -21.29 4.91 12.49
C PHE A 18 -22.30 4.38 11.46
N PRO A 19 -23.56 4.83 11.50
CA PRO A 19 -24.64 4.29 10.69
C PRO A 19 -24.48 4.62 9.21
N ARG A 20 -25.10 3.77 8.38
CA ARG A 20 -25.34 3.97 6.96
C ARG A 20 -26.56 3.16 6.52
N ASP A 21 -26.96 3.35 5.27
CA ASP A 21 -28.03 2.56 4.68
C ASP A 21 -27.74 1.04 4.78
N ALA A 22 -28.71 0.31 5.35
CA ALA A 22 -28.69 -1.14 5.49
C ALA A 22 -28.61 -1.83 4.13
N ALA A 23 -29.35 -1.35 3.13
CA ALA A 23 -29.35 -1.94 1.78
C ALA A 23 -27.98 -1.83 1.09
N ALA A 24 -27.19 -0.81 1.45
CA ALA A 24 -25.86 -0.58 0.91
C ALA A 24 -24.72 -1.17 1.76
N SER A 25 -25.04 -1.72 2.94
CA SER A 25 -24.09 -2.35 3.85
C SER A 25 -23.78 -3.80 3.42
N PHE A 26 -22.73 -4.42 3.97
CA PHE A 26 -22.21 -5.66 3.40
C PHE A 26 -23.10 -6.88 3.68
N LYS A 27 -23.66 -6.99 4.90
CA LYS A 27 -24.59 -8.04 5.33
C LYS A 27 -25.97 -7.48 5.75
N GLY A 28 -26.28 -6.23 5.43
CA GLY A 28 -27.53 -5.58 5.87
C GLY A 28 -27.47 -4.94 7.25
N GLU A 29 -26.29 -4.86 7.88
CA GLU A 29 -26.08 -4.33 9.23
C GLU A 29 -26.28 -2.81 9.37
N GLY A 30 -26.24 -2.05 8.27
CA GLY A 30 -26.40 -0.59 8.32
C GLY A 30 -25.27 0.16 9.03
N LEU A 31 -24.05 -0.39 9.03
CA LEU A 31 -22.89 0.18 9.72
C LEU A 31 -21.65 0.23 8.81
N HIS A 32 -20.78 1.21 9.08
CA HIS A 32 -19.41 1.20 8.57
C HIS A 32 -18.53 0.30 9.45
N TYR A 33 -17.44 -0.21 8.87
CA TYR A 33 -16.47 -1.07 9.56
C TYR A 33 -15.25 -0.26 9.97
N GLU A 34 -15.02 -0.10 11.26
CA GLU A 34 -13.85 0.60 11.78
C GLU A 34 -12.58 -0.27 11.67
N HIS A 35 -11.45 0.34 11.29
CA HIS A 35 -10.15 -0.32 11.17
C HIS A 35 -9.03 0.62 11.64
N VAL A 36 -8.24 0.15 12.60
CA VAL A 36 -6.97 0.76 13.03
C VAL A 36 -5.88 0.40 12.04
N ILE A 37 -5.37 1.40 11.31
CA ILE A 37 -4.18 1.23 10.48
C ILE A 37 -3.00 1.92 11.13
N THR A 38 -1.92 1.17 11.31
CA THR A 38 -0.71 1.57 12.04
C THR A 38 0.47 0.75 11.51
N THR A 39 1.68 1.30 11.62
CA THR A 39 2.92 0.61 11.23
C THR A 39 3.63 -0.05 12.41
N GLU A 40 3.33 0.34 13.65
CA GLU A 40 3.99 -0.17 14.87
C GLU A 40 2.95 -0.43 15.98
N GLY A 41 1.84 -1.08 15.63
CA GLY A 41 0.80 -1.42 16.62
C GLY A 41 0.23 -0.18 17.31
N PHE A 42 0.18 -0.19 18.64
CA PHE A 42 -0.41 0.90 19.44
C PHE A 42 0.61 1.96 19.88
N ASP A 43 1.89 1.80 19.54
CA ASP A 43 2.98 2.62 20.06
C ASP A 43 3.33 3.82 19.15
N ARG A 44 2.72 3.91 17.97
CA ARG A 44 2.93 5.02 17.01
C ARG A 44 1.63 5.61 16.47
N ALA A 45 1.80 6.65 15.66
CA ALA A 45 0.75 7.29 14.90
C ALA A 45 -0.08 6.25 14.13
N TYR A 46 -1.38 6.31 14.33
CA TYR A 46 -2.36 5.47 13.65
C TYR A 46 -3.38 6.34 12.92
N SER A 47 -4.02 5.75 11.92
CA SER A 47 -5.21 6.31 11.28
C SER A 47 -6.43 5.43 11.56
N MET A 48 -7.59 6.07 11.64
CA MET A 48 -8.89 5.42 11.77
C MET A 48 -9.62 5.44 10.43
N LEU A 49 -9.81 4.25 9.87
CA LEU A 49 -10.53 4.04 8.62
C LEU A 49 -11.93 3.51 8.89
N TYR A 50 -12.92 4.01 8.16
CA TYR A 50 -14.30 3.51 8.21
C TYR A 50 -14.67 2.96 6.83
N HIS A 51 -14.66 1.64 6.70
CA HIS A 51 -14.86 0.96 5.42
C HIS A 51 -16.34 0.76 5.12
N LEU A 52 -16.70 0.83 3.85
CA LEU A 52 -18.04 0.44 3.37
C LEU A 52 -18.25 -1.08 3.43
N LYS A 53 -17.18 -1.84 3.59
CA LYS A 53 -17.10 -3.27 3.32
C LYS A 53 -15.94 -3.80 4.18
N PRO A 54 -16.09 -4.88 4.98
CA PRO A 54 -15.08 -5.25 5.96
C PRO A 54 -13.73 -5.58 5.31
N PRO A 55 -12.59 -5.07 5.78
CA PRO A 55 -11.28 -5.32 5.16
C PRO A 55 -10.83 -6.78 5.28
N THR A 56 -11.39 -7.53 6.22
CA THR A 56 -11.08 -8.95 6.51
C THR A 56 -11.63 -9.95 5.50
N ARG A 57 -12.22 -9.52 4.38
CA ARG A 57 -12.82 -10.40 3.36
C ARG A 57 -11.78 -11.06 2.41
N VAL A 58 -10.60 -11.40 2.92
CA VAL A 58 -9.59 -12.12 2.15
C VAL A 58 -10.02 -13.59 2.05
N LYS A 59 -10.33 -14.07 0.85
CA LYS A 59 -10.76 -15.47 0.62
C LYS A 59 -9.60 -16.43 0.46
N ARG A 60 -8.53 -15.99 -0.20
CA ARG A 60 -7.35 -16.78 -0.53
C ARG A 60 -6.16 -15.85 -0.72
N VAL A 61 -4.98 -16.32 -0.34
CA VAL A 61 -3.69 -15.68 -0.62
C VAL A 61 -2.85 -16.70 -1.36
N GLU A 62 -2.24 -16.27 -2.47
CA GLU A 62 -1.40 -17.13 -3.29
C GLU A 62 -0.11 -16.41 -3.65
N LEU A 63 0.97 -17.17 -3.74
CA LEU A 63 2.21 -16.70 -4.30
C LEU A 63 2.05 -16.56 -5.82
N VAL A 64 2.08 -15.32 -6.31
CA VAL A 64 2.00 -15.05 -7.75
C VAL A 64 3.35 -15.28 -8.42
N ARG A 65 4.44 -14.80 -7.80
CA ARG A 65 5.81 -15.00 -8.24
C ARG A 65 6.79 -14.68 -7.10
N GLU A 66 7.91 -15.37 -7.10
CA GLU A 66 9.09 -14.91 -6.37
C GLU A 66 9.82 -13.85 -7.20
N PHE A 67 10.41 -12.87 -6.52
CA PHE A 67 11.15 -11.81 -7.17
C PHE A 67 12.32 -11.38 -6.29
N ALA A 68 13.54 -11.63 -6.77
CA ALA A 68 14.77 -11.14 -6.18
C ALA A 68 15.60 -10.46 -7.28
N PRO A 69 15.97 -9.17 -7.13
CA PRO A 69 16.85 -8.53 -8.08
C PRO A 69 18.25 -9.16 -8.01
N ALA A 70 18.87 -9.38 -9.18
CA ALA A 70 20.23 -9.91 -9.25
C ALA A 70 21.25 -8.82 -8.92
N PRO A 71 22.22 -9.06 -8.01
CA PRO A 71 23.22 -8.07 -7.66
C PRO A 71 24.14 -7.79 -8.85
N ALA A 72 24.58 -6.55 -8.96
CA ALA A 72 25.61 -6.19 -9.93
C ALA A 72 26.93 -6.92 -9.60
N ALA A 73 27.73 -7.18 -10.62
CA ALA A 73 29.06 -7.74 -10.43
C ALA A 73 29.89 -6.85 -9.48
N PRO A 74 30.78 -7.43 -8.65
CA PRO A 74 31.62 -6.67 -7.73
C PRO A 74 32.69 -5.92 -8.53
N LEU A 75 32.33 -4.73 -9.01
CA LEU A 75 33.20 -3.82 -9.74
C LEU A 75 33.61 -2.67 -8.82
N PRO A 76 34.79 -2.04 -9.06
CA PRO A 76 35.16 -0.83 -8.36
C PRO A 76 34.06 0.22 -8.43
N LEU A 77 33.81 0.91 -7.30
CA LEU A 77 32.81 1.96 -7.23
C LEU A 77 33.15 3.08 -8.20
N ARG A 78 32.18 3.45 -9.03
CA ARG A 78 32.29 4.56 -9.99
C ARG A 78 30.95 5.20 -10.22
N HIS A 79 30.96 6.39 -10.81
CA HIS A 79 29.73 7.04 -11.25
C HIS A 79 29.09 6.27 -12.40
N HIS A 80 27.79 6.03 -12.30
CA HIS A 80 26.99 5.36 -13.34
C HIS A 80 25.90 6.31 -13.84
N HIS A 81 25.89 6.57 -15.14
CA HIS A 81 24.75 7.21 -15.80
C HIS A 81 23.73 6.15 -16.19
N LEU A 82 22.64 6.06 -15.42
CA LEU A 82 21.56 5.09 -15.65
C LEU A 82 20.63 5.57 -16.78
N LYS A 83 20.73 4.94 -17.95
CA LYS A 83 19.91 5.28 -19.14
C LYS A 83 18.52 4.64 -19.05
N SER A 84 17.65 5.13 -18.16
CA SER A 84 16.31 4.55 -17.96
C SER A 84 15.21 5.13 -18.86
N PHE A 85 15.50 6.20 -19.62
CA PHE A 85 14.50 6.87 -20.47
C PHE A 85 14.03 5.99 -21.63
N GLN A 86 14.92 5.19 -22.21
CA GLN A 86 14.63 4.31 -23.36
C GLN A 86 14.07 2.94 -22.96
N LEU A 87 13.85 2.68 -21.66
CA LEU A 87 13.24 1.42 -21.23
C LEU A 87 11.90 1.21 -21.95
N PRO A 88 11.64 0.03 -22.53
CA PRO A 88 10.37 -0.24 -23.19
C PRO A 88 9.22 -0.15 -22.18
N ARG A 89 8.03 0.24 -22.67
CA ARG A 89 6.82 0.15 -21.86
C ARG A 89 6.48 -1.31 -21.61
N ARG A 90 6.10 -1.66 -20.39
CA ARG A 90 5.75 -3.03 -20.02
C ARG A 90 4.91 -3.05 -18.76
N GLY A 91 3.90 -3.90 -18.75
CA GLY A 91 3.14 -4.26 -17.55
C GLY A 91 2.37 -3.10 -16.94
N ASP A 92 2.15 -3.19 -15.63
CA ASP A 92 1.40 -2.23 -14.81
C ASP A 92 2.31 -1.59 -13.73
N PRO A 93 1.82 -0.67 -12.87
CA PRO A 93 2.63 -0.05 -11.82
C PRO A 93 3.31 -1.01 -10.83
N TYR A 94 2.91 -2.29 -10.78
CA TYR A 94 3.53 -3.37 -10.02
C TYR A 94 4.41 -4.26 -10.91
N THR A 95 3.87 -4.82 -12.00
CA THR A 95 4.59 -5.80 -12.85
C THR A 95 5.63 -5.17 -13.78
N GLY A 96 5.48 -3.88 -14.12
CA GLY A 96 6.34 -3.12 -15.02
C GLY A 96 7.58 -2.50 -14.37
N ARG A 97 7.82 -2.76 -13.08
CA ARG A 97 8.97 -2.23 -12.35
C ARG A 97 10.26 -2.92 -12.79
N VAL A 98 11.24 -2.11 -13.18
CA VAL A 98 12.61 -2.55 -13.48
C VAL A 98 13.52 -2.04 -12.35
N PRO A 99 14.06 -2.92 -11.48
CA PRO A 99 15.04 -2.53 -10.47
C PRO A 99 16.30 -1.99 -11.14
N LEU A 100 16.78 -0.84 -10.65
CA LEU A 100 18.00 -0.21 -11.15
C LEU A 100 19.14 -0.30 -10.13
N MET A 101 18.81 -0.18 -8.85
CA MET A 101 19.77 -0.26 -7.74
C MET A 101 19.04 -0.74 -6.49
N PHE A 102 19.71 -1.54 -5.67
CA PHE A 102 19.14 -2.06 -4.44
C PHE A 102 20.23 -2.38 -3.42
N ASN A 103 19.83 -2.45 -2.16
CA ASN A 103 20.61 -2.99 -1.06
C ASN A 103 19.68 -3.86 -0.19
N VAL A 104 20.10 -4.19 1.03
CA VAL A 104 19.30 -5.00 1.97
C VAL A 104 18.03 -4.31 2.46
N ASP A 105 17.95 -2.98 2.36
CA ASP A 105 16.85 -2.18 2.93
C ASP A 105 15.88 -1.64 1.87
N MET A 106 16.38 -1.33 0.67
CA MET A 106 15.65 -0.57 -0.34
C MET A 106 15.96 -1.06 -1.76
N THR A 107 14.95 -0.99 -2.64
CA THR A 107 15.07 -1.16 -4.08
C THR A 107 14.53 0.06 -4.81
N CYS A 108 15.37 0.73 -5.60
CA CYS A 108 14.96 1.82 -6.49
C CYS A 108 14.66 1.25 -7.87
N SER A 109 13.44 1.48 -8.35
CA SER A 109 12.96 0.95 -9.64
C SER A 109 12.46 2.06 -10.56
N ARG A 110 12.57 1.84 -11.88
CA ARG A 110 11.84 2.62 -12.89
C ARG A 110 10.67 1.80 -13.39
N CYS A 111 9.48 2.41 -13.47
CA CYS A 111 8.31 1.80 -14.07
C CYS A 111 7.87 2.63 -15.27
N ARG A 112 7.59 1.98 -16.39
CA ARG A 112 6.94 2.58 -17.57
C ARG A 112 5.78 1.67 -17.99
N PRO A 113 4.61 1.79 -17.33
CA PRO A 113 3.42 1.07 -17.76
C PRO A 113 2.96 1.54 -19.15
#